data_AF-J2K8F7-F1
#
_entry.id   AF-J2K8F7-F1
#
_cell.length_a   1.000
_cell.length_b   1.000
_cell.length_c   1.000
_cell.angle_alpha   90.00
_cell.angle_beta   90.00
_cell.angle_gamma   90.00
#
_symmetry.space_group_name_H-M   'P 1'
#
loop_
_entity.id
_entity.type
_entity.pdbx_description
1 polymer ?
#
loop_
_entity_poly.entity_id
_entity_poly.type
_entity_poly.pdbx_seq_one_letter_code
_entity_poly.pdbx_strand_id
1 'polypeptide(L)'
;MNKIISAVLFTSAIVLARAQTGNVGINTTTPEKELSVNGTMKTSGMFFKDPIEKLGKDENYTFIIKSPAPENKITAYNDSFVPNSPAPINLIQFKITCDASDKDWVNEFDTKINAKKFLVVISSFGFTQPVRTYSADWLTPVPQIYAYNTNGTWKLKADYQGFAPDSALPAGIWTLNLLVFDRSYAKEINSTQALGASTTGAAAAPLIK
;
A
#
# COMPACT_ATOMS: atom_id res chain seq x y z
N MET A 1 -72.63 -8.20 1.21
CA MET A 1 -71.31 -8.88 1.25
C MET A 1 -70.44 -8.59 0.02
N ASN A 2 -70.90 -8.84 -1.21
CA ASN A 2 -70.04 -8.74 -2.42
C ASN A 2 -69.43 -7.35 -2.68
N LYS A 3 -70.13 -6.26 -2.32
CA LYS A 3 -69.63 -4.87 -2.46
C LYS A 3 -68.51 -4.55 -1.46
N ILE A 4 -68.59 -5.07 -0.23
CA ILE A 4 -67.58 -4.88 0.81
C ILE A 4 -66.34 -5.71 0.48
N ILE A 5 -66.52 -6.95 0.04
CA ILE A 5 -65.42 -7.81 -0.41
C ILE A 5 -64.68 -7.17 -1.60
N SER A 6 -65.42 -6.65 -2.59
CA SER A 6 -64.81 -5.95 -3.73
C SER A 6 -64.08 -4.66 -3.33
N ALA A 7 -64.63 -3.87 -2.40
CA ALA A 7 -63.98 -2.66 -1.91
C ALA A 7 -62.70 -2.97 -1.12
N VAL A 8 -62.69 -4.03 -0.32
CA VAL A 8 -61.51 -4.51 0.42
C VAL A 8 -60.43 -5.03 -0.52
N LEU A 9 -60.82 -5.81 -1.54
CA LEU A 9 -59.89 -6.29 -2.59
C LEU A 9 -59.29 -5.14 -3.40
N PHE A 10 -60.09 -4.12 -3.73
CA PHE A 10 -59.63 -2.98 -4.50
C PHE A 10 -58.68 -2.08 -3.69
N THR A 11 -58.98 -1.85 -2.41
CA THR A 11 -58.08 -1.09 -1.52
C THR A 11 -56.78 -1.83 -1.22
N SER A 12 -56.83 -3.15 -1.00
CA SER A 12 -55.61 -3.94 -0.81
C SER A 12 -54.74 -4.02 -2.08
N ALA A 13 -55.35 -4.10 -3.28
CA ALA A 13 -54.60 -4.03 -4.54
C ALA A 13 -53.89 -2.68 -4.74
N ILE A 14 -54.53 -1.56 -4.37
CA ILE A 14 -53.93 -0.22 -4.46
C ILE A 14 -52.75 -0.06 -3.49
N VAL A 15 -52.88 -0.58 -2.27
CA VAL A 15 -51.80 -0.55 -1.26
C VAL A 15 -50.59 -1.37 -1.72
N LEU A 16 -50.82 -2.55 -2.31
CA LEU A 16 -49.74 -3.39 -2.84
C LEU A 16 -49.04 -2.75 -4.04
N ALA A 17 -49.76 -2.03 -4.90
CA ALA A 17 -49.18 -1.33 -6.05
C ALA A 17 -48.30 -0.13 -5.62
N ARG A 18 -48.68 0.58 -4.55
CA ARG A 18 -47.91 1.72 -4.01
C ARG A 18 -46.62 1.29 -3.29
N ALA A 19 -46.54 0.04 -2.82
CA ALA A 19 -45.33 -0.51 -2.20
C ALA A 19 -44.17 -0.74 -3.18
N GLN A 20 -44.41 -0.68 -4.50
CA GLN A 20 -43.41 -0.97 -5.53
C GLN A 20 -42.85 0.26 -6.26
N THR A 21 -43.37 1.46 -5.99
CA THR A 21 -43.00 2.69 -6.73
C THR A 21 -42.10 3.65 -5.94
N GLY A 22 -41.63 3.26 -4.76
CA GLY A 22 -40.75 4.06 -3.89
C GLY A 22 -39.47 3.31 -3.51
N ASN A 23 -38.56 4.00 -2.81
CA ASN A 23 -37.35 3.37 -2.30
C ASN A 23 -37.69 2.20 -1.36
N VAL A 24 -36.93 1.13 -1.45
CA VAL A 24 -37.08 -0.07 -0.63
C VAL A 24 -36.21 0.06 0.62
N GLY A 25 -36.84 0.13 1.79
CA GLY A 25 -36.18 0.11 3.10
C GLY A 25 -36.27 -1.26 3.77
N ILE A 26 -35.15 -1.88 4.10
CA ILE A 26 -35.09 -3.06 4.98
C ILE A 26 -34.49 -2.62 6.32
N ASN A 27 -35.27 -2.70 7.41
CA ASN A 27 -34.94 -2.16 8.73
C ASN A 27 -34.61 -0.65 8.76
N THR A 28 -35.11 0.11 7.77
CA THR A 28 -35.01 1.57 7.73
C THR A 28 -36.31 2.15 7.19
N THR A 29 -36.85 3.15 7.89
CA THR A 29 -38.10 3.83 7.51
C THR A 29 -37.87 5.04 6.61
N THR A 30 -36.61 5.47 6.47
CA THR A 30 -36.19 6.59 5.62
C THR A 30 -35.06 6.16 4.69
N PRO A 31 -35.37 5.44 3.58
CA PRO A 31 -34.34 4.95 2.67
C PRO A 31 -33.66 6.11 1.90
N GLU A 32 -32.33 6.19 1.97
CA GLU A 32 -31.53 7.26 1.33
C GLU A 32 -31.33 7.07 -0.18
N LYS A 33 -31.51 5.84 -0.68
CA LYS A 33 -31.37 5.43 -2.08
C LYS A 33 -32.48 4.42 -2.43
N GLU A 34 -32.58 4.04 -3.70
CA GLU A 34 -33.59 3.09 -4.23
C GLU A 34 -33.69 1.79 -3.41
N LEU A 35 -32.58 1.33 -2.84
CA LEU A 35 -32.53 0.26 -1.84
C LEU A 35 -31.64 0.69 -0.67
N SER A 36 -32.17 0.64 0.55
CA SER A 36 -31.44 0.93 1.78
C SER A 36 -31.67 -0.20 2.78
N VAL A 37 -30.58 -0.80 3.28
CA VAL A 37 -30.62 -1.93 4.22
C VAL A 37 -29.85 -1.55 5.48
N ASN A 38 -30.53 -1.47 6.61
CA ASN A 38 -29.88 -1.32 7.91
C ASN A 38 -29.63 -2.72 8.50
N GLY A 39 -28.57 -3.37 8.02
CA GLY A 39 -28.21 -4.74 8.39
C GLY A 39 -27.33 -5.42 7.35
N THR A 40 -27.29 -6.76 7.39
CA THR A 40 -26.47 -7.56 6.49
C THR A 40 -27.21 -7.89 5.20
N MET A 41 -26.54 -7.75 4.04
CA MET A 41 -27.06 -8.17 2.74
C MET A 41 -26.32 -9.41 2.22
N LYS A 42 -27.04 -10.30 1.53
CA LYS A 42 -26.46 -11.40 0.73
C LYS A 42 -26.92 -11.23 -0.71
N THR A 43 -25.96 -11.10 -1.63
CA THR A 43 -26.22 -10.96 -3.07
C THR A 43 -25.41 -12.02 -3.84
N SER A 44 -25.86 -12.39 -5.03
CA SER A 44 -25.12 -13.26 -5.95
C SER A 44 -23.92 -12.56 -6.59
N GLY A 45 -23.89 -11.22 -6.57
CA GLY A 45 -22.78 -10.41 -7.04
C GLY A 45 -22.97 -8.93 -6.69
N MET A 46 -21.87 -8.19 -6.61
CA MET A 46 -21.88 -6.75 -6.42
C MET A 46 -20.90 -6.11 -7.39
N PHE A 47 -21.36 -5.06 -8.07
CA PHE A 47 -20.56 -4.26 -8.99
C PHE A 47 -20.68 -2.81 -8.57
N PHE A 48 -19.59 -2.06 -8.70
CA PHE A 48 -19.66 -0.61 -8.54
C PHE A 48 -20.35 0.01 -9.76
N LYS A 49 -21.16 1.02 -9.52
CA LYS A 49 -21.66 1.93 -10.56
C LYS A 49 -20.46 2.53 -11.31
N ASP A 50 -20.57 2.63 -12.63
CA ASP A 50 -19.64 3.38 -13.47
C ASP A 50 -20.36 4.63 -14.03
N PRO A 51 -19.90 5.86 -13.74
CA PRO A 51 -18.79 6.21 -12.84
C PRO A 51 -19.17 6.10 -11.36
N ILE A 52 -18.18 5.81 -10.52
CA ILE A 52 -18.33 5.84 -9.07
C ILE A 52 -18.62 7.30 -8.64
N GLU A 53 -19.64 7.50 -7.81
CA GLU A 53 -19.96 8.82 -7.27
C GLU A 53 -18.77 9.38 -6.48
N LYS A 54 -18.41 10.64 -6.73
CA LYS A 54 -17.32 11.29 -6.00
C LYS A 54 -17.73 11.48 -4.55
N LEU A 55 -16.87 11.07 -3.63
CA LEU A 55 -17.08 11.27 -2.20
C LEU A 55 -17.07 12.77 -1.85
N GLY A 56 -17.87 13.13 -0.84
CA GLY A 56 -17.87 14.45 -0.24
C GLY A 56 -16.55 14.74 0.50
N LYS A 57 -16.24 16.02 0.70
CA LYS A 57 -14.98 16.47 1.34
C LYS A 57 -14.75 15.88 2.74
N ASP A 58 -15.83 15.55 3.45
CA ASP A 58 -15.80 15.16 4.87
C ASP A 58 -16.24 13.70 5.09
N GLU A 59 -16.29 12.88 4.04
CA GLU A 59 -16.67 11.47 4.14
C GLU A 59 -15.47 10.60 4.56
N ASN A 60 -15.66 9.78 5.59
CA ASN A 60 -14.68 8.77 5.99
C ASN A 60 -14.61 7.66 4.93
N TYR A 61 -13.41 7.31 4.47
CA TYR A 61 -13.19 6.29 3.44
C TYR A 61 -12.40 5.09 3.97
N THR A 62 -12.72 3.91 3.43
CA THR A 62 -11.96 2.68 3.65
C THR A 62 -11.53 2.13 2.29
N PHE A 63 -10.30 1.63 2.19
CA PHE A 63 -9.86 0.91 1.00
C PHE A 63 -10.76 -0.32 0.80
N ILE A 64 -11.42 -0.40 -0.35
CA ILE A 64 -12.24 -1.55 -0.71
C ILE A 64 -11.42 -2.46 -1.62
N ILE A 65 -11.32 -3.74 -1.24
CA ILE A 65 -10.67 -4.78 -2.04
C ILE A 65 -11.76 -5.66 -2.64
N LYS A 66 -11.70 -5.83 -3.95
CA LYS A 66 -12.52 -6.81 -4.66
C LYS A 66 -11.69 -8.08 -4.86
N SER A 67 -12.15 -9.19 -4.30
CA SER A 67 -11.59 -10.49 -4.69
C SER A 67 -12.02 -10.80 -6.14
N PRO A 68 -11.14 -11.34 -6.98
CA PRO A 68 -11.51 -11.79 -8.31
C PRO A 68 -12.51 -12.97 -8.23
N ALA A 69 -12.95 -13.45 -9.40
CA ALA A 69 -13.69 -14.71 -9.45
C ALA A 69 -12.84 -15.87 -8.88
N PRO A 70 -13.44 -16.84 -8.18
CA PRO A 70 -14.88 -17.06 -8.04
C PRO A 70 -15.56 -16.30 -6.89
N GLU A 71 -14.82 -15.75 -5.94
CA GLU A 71 -15.41 -15.23 -4.70
C GLU A 71 -16.22 -13.94 -4.90
N ASN A 72 -15.85 -13.12 -5.91
CA ASN A 72 -16.53 -11.87 -6.27
C ASN A 72 -16.92 -11.00 -5.06
N LYS A 73 -16.11 -11.05 -4.01
CA LYS A 73 -16.37 -10.43 -2.72
C LYS A 73 -15.81 -9.02 -2.74
N ILE A 74 -16.62 -8.07 -2.31
CA ILE A 74 -16.16 -6.73 -1.99
C ILE A 74 -15.97 -6.70 -0.47
N THR A 75 -14.75 -6.47 -0.01
CA THR A 75 -14.42 -6.38 1.42
C THR A 75 -13.72 -5.06 1.68
N ALA A 76 -14.02 -4.44 2.82
CA ALA A 76 -13.13 -3.43 3.36
C ALA A 76 -11.78 -4.08 3.67
N TYR A 77 -10.68 -3.40 3.37
CA TYR A 77 -9.40 -3.72 3.97
C TYR A 77 -9.56 -3.58 5.49
N ASN A 78 -9.45 -4.70 6.19
CA ASN A 78 -9.54 -4.77 7.64
C ASN A 78 -8.24 -5.39 8.15
N ASP A 79 -7.44 -4.57 8.83
CA ASP A 79 -6.13 -4.89 9.40
C ASP A 79 -6.19 -5.98 10.49
N SER A 80 -7.37 -6.23 11.05
CA SER A 80 -7.61 -7.20 12.12
C SER A 80 -7.57 -8.65 11.62
N PHE A 81 -7.46 -8.90 10.30
CA PHE A 81 -7.56 -10.26 9.75
C PHE A 81 -6.29 -11.09 9.81
N VAL A 82 -5.07 -10.53 9.81
CA VAL A 82 -3.85 -11.34 10.01
C VAL A 82 -2.68 -10.45 10.48
N PRO A 83 -2.10 -10.66 11.68
CA PRO A 83 -0.90 -9.94 12.13
C PRO A 83 0.31 -10.09 11.20
N ASN A 84 0.30 -11.14 10.37
CA ASN A 84 1.37 -11.53 9.45
C ASN A 84 0.98 -11.41 7.96
N SER A 85 -0.21 -10.91 7.62
CA SER A 85 -0.49 -10.61 6.21
C SER A 85 0.05 -9.24 5.87
N PRO A 86 0.91 -9.13 4.84
CA PRO A 86 1.43 -7.85 4.41
C PRO A 86 0.30 -6.95 3.94
N ALA A 87 0.30 -5.71 4.43
CA ALA A 87 -0.52 -4.64 3.90
C ALA A 87 -0.11 -4.33 2.45
N PRO A 88 -0.94 -3.64 1.64
CA PRO A 88 -0.52 -3.15 0.33
C PRO A 88 0.76 -2.30 0.38
N ILE A 89 0.96 -1.58 1.49
CA ILE A 89 2.16 -0.82 1.80
C ILE A 89 2.55 -1.15 3.24
N ASN A 90 3.78 -1.62 3.45
CA ASN A 90 4.33 -1.96 4.76
C ASN A 90 5.50 -1.04 5.08
N LEU A 91 5.65 -0.68 6.36
CA LEU A 91 6.83 -0.01 6.89
C LEU A 91 7.62 -1.02 7.72
N ILE A 92 8.81 -1.41 7.24
CA ILE A 92 9.67 -2.39 7.92
C ILE A 92 10.98 -1.71 8.32
N GLN A 93 11.39 -1.83 9.57
CA GLN A 93 12.68 -1.33 10.04
C GLN A 93 13.65 -2.48 10.30
N PHE A 94 14.83 -2.41 9.70
CA PHE A 94 15.96 -3.24 10.08
C PHE A 94 16.98 -2.43 10.88
N LYS A 95 17.47 -3.02 11.97
CA LYS A 95 18.66 -2.54 12.71
C LYS A 95 19.75 -3.58 12.53
N ILE A 96 20.75 -3.26 11.73
CA ILE A 96 21.81 -4.18 11.31
C ILE A 96 23.09 -3.75 12.00
N THR A 97 23.58 -4.57 12.92
CA THR A 97 24.89 -4.40 13.51
C THR A 97 25.96 -4.80 12.51
N CYS A 98 26.95 -3.93 12.31
CA CYS A 98 28.03 -4.16 11.36
C CYS A 98 29.04 -5.15 11.93
N ASP A 99 29.88 -5.69 11.04
CA ASP A 99 31.03 -6.49 11.45
C ASP A 99 32.01 -5.66 12.33
N ALA A 100 32.72 -6.32 13.24
CA ALA A 100 33.61 -5.64 14.17
C ALA A 100 34.92 -5.14 13.55
N SER A 101 35.33 -5.68 12.40
CA SER A 101 36.56 -5.27 11.71
C SER A 101 36.36 -3.98 10.90
N ASP A 102 35.28 -3.87 10.13
CA ASP A 102 34.97 -2.69 9.30
C ASP A 102 34.09 -1.66 10.02
N LYS A 103 33.19 -2.13 10.90
CA LYS A 103 32.32 -1.34 11.79
C LYS A 103 31.22 -0.50 11.13
N ASP A 104 31.21 -0.33 9.82
CA ASP A 104 30.10 0.26 9.08
C ASP A 104 29.66 -0.54 7.85
N TRP A 105 30.42 -1.54 7.45
CA TRP A 105 30.12 -2.26 6.21
C TRP A 105 28.96 -3.27 6.35
N VAL A 106 27.90 -3.04 5.57
CA VAL A 106 26.84 -4.01 5.26
C VAL A 106 26.90 -4.29 3.76
N ASN A 107 27.46 -5.43 3.37
CA ASN A 107 27.66 -5.78 1.96
C ASN A 107 26.39 -6.36 1.29
N GLU A 108 25.84 -7.42 1.88
CA GLU A 108 24.63 -8.10 1.40
C GLU A 108 23.80 -8.61 2.58
N PHE A 109 22.99 -7.72 3.18
CA PHE A 109 22.00 -8.16 4.18
C PHE A 109 20.75 -8.69 3.47
N ASP A 110 20.47 -9.98 3.62
CA ASP A 110 19.28 -10.61 3.04
C ASP A 110 18.03 -10.38 3.90
N THR A 111 17.11 -9.56 3.37
CA THR A 111 15.86 -9.23 4.06
C THR A 111 14.88 -10.40 4.11
N LYS A 112 15.09 -11.45 3.30
CA LYS A 112 14.13 -12.53 3.01
C LYS A 112 12.81 -12.07 2.40
N ILE A 113 12.67 -10.79 2.03
CA ILE A 113 11.49 -10.25 1.35
C ILE A 113 11.49 -10.78 -0.08
N ASN A 114 10.41 -11.47 -0.46
CA ASN A 114 10.26 -12.06 -1.80
C ASN A 114 10.17 -10.97 -2.87
N ALA A 115 11.13 -10.95 -3.77
CA ALA A 115 11.25 -9.87 -4.75
C ALA A 115 10.31 -10.00 -5.96
N LYS A 116 9.65 -11.15 -6.15
CA LYS A 116 8.58 -11.31 -7.15
C LYS A 116 7.24 -10.78 -6.66
N LYS A 117 7.00 -10.82 -5.34
CA LYS A 117 5.75 -10.35 -4.72
C LYS A 117 5.84 -8.89 -4.28
N PHE A 118 7.00 -8.46 -3.82
CA PHE A 118 7.15 -7.15 -3.21
C PHE A 118 8.19 -6.30 -3.93
N LEU A 119 7.94 -4.99 -3.93
CA LEU A 119 8.88 -3.93 -4.26
C LEU A 119 9.37 -3.30 -2.95
N VAL A 120 10.68 -3.12 -2.81
CA VAL A 120 11.30 -2.53 -1.61
C VAL A 120 11.96 -1.22 -1.99
N VAL A 121 11.71 -0.19 -1.17
CA VAL A 121 12.36 1.12 -1.26
C VAL A 121 12.90 1.49 0.11
N ILE A 122 14.16 1.91 0.19
CA ILE A 122 14.72 2.50 1.42
C ILE A 122 14.20 3.93 1.50
N SER A 123 13.36 4.23 2.50
CA SER A 123 12.75 5.55 2.67
C SER A 123 13.55 6.47 3.57
N SER A 124 14.29 5.90 4.53
CA SER A 124 15.22 6.64 5.38
C SER A 124 16.24 5.70 5.99
N PHE A 125 17.35 6.28 6.44
CA PHE A 125 18.42 5.57 7.10
C PHE A 125 19.02 6.39 8.23
N GLY A 126 19.73 5.72 9.14
CA GLY A 126 20.57 6.32 10.16
C GLY A 126 21.71 5.40 10.56
N PHE A 127 22.80 5.96 11.06
CA PHE A 127 23.98 5.22 11.49
C PHE A 127 24.48 5.76 12.83
N THR A 128 24.94 4.87 13.72
CA THR A 128 25.23 5.22 15.11
C THR A 128 26.63 5.79 15.35
N GLN A 129 27.60 5.50 14.47
CA GLN A 129 28.99 5.94 14.67
C GLN A 129 29.34 7.12 13.76
N PRO A 130 30.16 8.07 14.22
CA PRO A 130 30.74 9.07 13.34
C PRO A 130 31.72 8.41 12.36
N VAL A 131 31.63 8.81 11.11
CA VAL A 131 32.62 8.49 10.08
C VAL A 131 33.22 9.81 9.59
N ARG A 132 34.55 9.90 9.58
CA ARG A 132 35.28 11.14 9.25
C ARG A 132 36.30 10.85 8.16
N THR A 133 36.62 11.87 7.38
CA THR A 133 37.75 11.80 6.44
C THR A 133 39.08 11.94 7.19
N TYR A 134 40.16 11.38 6.63
CA TYR A 134 41.51 11.51 7.19
C TYR A 134 42.10 12.92 7.12
N SER A 135 41.63 13.76 6.19
CA SER A 135 42.20 15.08 5.90
C SER A 135 41.52 16.24 6.63
N ALA A 136 40.27 16.07 7.06
CA ALA A 136 39.50 17.07 7.78
C ALA A 136 38.40 16.41 8.62
N ASP A 137 38.45 16.65 9.94
CA ASP A 137 37.47 16.07 10.90
C ASP A 137 36.03 16.53 10.68
N TRP A 138 35.81 17.58 9.90
CA TRP A 138 34.52 18.22 9.66
C TRP A 138 33.90 17.86 8.31
N LEU A 139 34.61 17.12 7.44
CA LEU A 139 33.98 16.49 6.27
C LEU A 139 33.41 15.13 6.67
N THR A 140 32.09 14.99 6.54
CA THR A 140 31.40 13.70 6.66
C THR A 140 31.25 13.08 5.28
N PRO A 141 31.77 11.86 5.05
CA PRO A 141 31.54 11.15 3.79
C PRO A 141 30.05 10.89 3.59
N VAL A 142 29.63 10.70 2.34
CA VAL A 142 28.24 10.33 1.99
C VAL A 142 28.17 8.80 1.88
N PRO A 143 27.20 8.15 2.53
CA PRO A 143 27.12 6.69 2.48
C PRO A 143 26.51 6.20 1.16
N GLN A 144 26.96 5.04 0.71
CA GLN A 144 26.33 4.26 -0.35
C GLN A 144 25.28 3.33 0.26
N ILE A 145 24.01 3.65 0.01
CA ILE A 145 22.88 2.90 0.57
C ILE A 145 21.89 2.59 -0.55
N TYR A 146 21.61 1.32 -0.76
CA TYR A 146 20.62 0.89 -1.73
C TYR A 146 20.08 -0.51 -1.44
N ALA A 147 18.88 -0.75 -1.94
CA ALA A 147 18.27 -2.07 -1.98
C ALA A 147 18.36 -2.62 -3.40
N TYR A 148 18.61 -3.92 -3.54
CA TYR A 148 18.67 -4.60 -4.83
C TYR A 148 18.12 -6.02 -4.68
N ASN A 149 17.67 -6.61 -5.79
CA ASN A 149 17.21 -8.00 -5.80
C ASN A 149 18.29 -8.88 -6.45
N THR A 150 18.68 -9.94 -5.76
CA THR A 150 19.42 -11.06 -6.34
C THR A 150 18.90 -12.37 -5.74
N ASN A 151 18.92 -13.45 -6.52
CA ASN A 151 18.45 -14.77 -6.09
C ASN A 151 17.00 -14.81 -5.54
N GLY A 152 16.14 -13.87 -5.94
CA GLY A 152 14.71 -13.87 -5.63
C GLY A 152 14.32 -13.19 -4.30
N THR A 153 15.28 -12.64 -3.55
CA THR A 153 15.00 -11.82 -2.37
C THR A 153 15.66 -10.45 -2.46
N TRP A 154 15.09 -9.48 -1.76
CA TRP A 154 15.70 -8.16 -1.62
C TRP A 154 16.86 -8.20 -0.64
N LYS A 155 17.96 -7.56 -1.04
CA LYS A 155 19.18 -7.36 -0.29
C LYS A 155 19.39 -5.89 -0.03
N LEU A 156 20.08 -5.58 1.07
CA LEU A 156 20.47 -4.22 1.43
C LEU A 156 21.99 -4.10 1.44
N LYS A 157 22.51 -3.03 0.84
CA LYS A 157 23.87 -2.53 1.05
C LYS A 157 23.80 -1.21 1.82
N ALA A 158 24.70 -1.03 2.79
CA ALA A 158 24.95 0.25 3.45
C ALA A 158 26.42 0.33 3.85
N ASP A 159 27.10 1.40 3.44
CA ASP A 159 28.55 1.53 3.63
C ASP A 159 29.00 2.99 3.43
N TYR A 160 29.96 3.49 4.20
CA TYR A 160 30.72 4.68 3.82
C TYR A 160 31.95 4.26 3.01
N GLN A 161 31.73 3.81 1.78
CA GLN A 161 32.74 3.21 0.91
C GLN A 161 34.11 3.93 0.95
N GLY A 162 35.12 3.23 1.47
CA GLY A 162 36.49 3.74 1.59
C GLY A 162 36.81 4.46 2.91
N PHE A 163 35.86 4.49 3.84
CA PHE A 163 35.97 5.03 5.18
C PHE A 163 35.45 3.99 6.18
N ALA A 164 35.75 4.21 7.46
CA ALA A 164 35.22 3.41 8.56
C ALA A 164 35.20 4.24 9.85
N PRO A 165 34.36 3.88 10.85
CA PRO A 165 34.46 4.40 12.19
C PRO A 165 35.84 4.21 12.82
N ASP A 166 36.20 5.09 13.76
CA ASP A 166 37.47 4.97 14.49
C ASP A 166 37.64 3.59 15.15
N SER A 167 38.87 3.07 15.10
CA SER A 167 39.27 1.80 15.72
C SER A 167 38.92 1.66 17.21
N ALA A 168 38.80 2.76 17.95
CA ALA A 168 38.42 2.77 19.37
C ALA A 168 36.90 2.69 19.61
N LEU A 169 36.07 2.96 18.59
CA LEU A 169 34.61 2.92 18.69
C LEU A 169 34.07 1.49 18.49
N PRO A 170 32.90 1.15 19.05
CA PRO A 170 32.27 -0.14 18.78
C PRO A 170 31.75 -0.22 17.33
N ALA A 171 31.42 -1.44 16.88
CA ALA A 171 30.74 -1.64 15.61
C ALA A 171 29.46 -0.78 15.53
N GLY A 172 29.26 -0.14 14.39
CA GLY A 172 28.09 0.69 14.15
C GLY A 172 26.85 -0.12 13.82
N ILE A 173 25.70 0.55 13.90
CA ILE A 173 24.41 -0.03 13.60
C ILE A 173 23.73 0.82 12.55
N TRP A 174 23.40 0.21 11.41
CA TRP A 174 22.53 0.80 10.41
C TRP A 174 21.07 0.59 10.79
N THR A 175 20.32 1.69 10.90
CA THR A 175 18.86 1.65 10.94
C THR A 175 18.36 1.97 9.54
N LEU A 176 17.70 1.00 8.88
CA LEU A 176 17.15 1.16 7.53
C LEU A 176 15.63 0.99 7.60
N ASN A 177 14.90 2.05 7.24
CA ASN A 177 13.44 2.01 7.14
C ASN A 177 13.05 1.75 5.69
N LEU A 178 12.28 0.70 5.49
CA LEU A 178 11.84 0.22 4.19
C LEU A 178 10.35 0.50 4.01
N LEU A 179 9.99 1.06 2.86
CA LEU A 179 8.65 0.95 2.31
C LEU A 179 8.60 -0.31 1.43
N VAL A 180 7.67 -1.20 1.73
CA VAL A 180 7.51 -2.48 1.04
C VAL A 180 6.11 -2.58 0.46
N PHE A 181 6.02 -2.52 -0.86
CA PHE A 181 4.77 -2.52 -1.61
C PHE A 181 4.50 -3.92 -2.15
N ASP A 182 3.26 -4.39 -2.07
CA ASP A 182 2.85 -5.52 -2.89
C ASP A 182 2.78 -5.08 -4.36
N ARG A 183 3.48 -5.82 -5.23
CA ARG A 183 3.59 -5.51 -6.67
C ARG A 183 2.25 -5.55 -7.40
N SER A 184 1.21 -6.17 -6.83
CA SER A 184 -0.15 -6.09 -7.37
C SER A 184 -0.77 -4.69 -7.28
N TYR A 185 -0.23 -3.82 -6.41
CA TYR A 185 -0.69 -2.44 -6.22
C TYR A 185 0.35 -1.39 -6.63
N ALA A 186 1.53 -1.82 -7.09
CA ALA A 186 2.60 -0.93 -7.54
C ALA A 186 2.86 -1.13 -9.04
N LYS A 187 3.00 -0.03 -9.78
CA LYS A 187 3.41 -0.06 -11.19
C LYS A 187 4.86 0.38 -11.29
N GLU A 188 5.74 -0.55 -11.66
CA GLU A 188 7.13 -0.25 -11.99
C GLU A 188 7.25 0.09 -13.47
N ILE A 189 7.81 1.26 -13.78
CA ILE A 189 8.10 1.70 -15.14
C ILE A 189 9.61 1.90 -15.22
N ASN A 190 10.29 0.95 -15.85
CA ASN A 190 11.74 0.97 -16.00
C ASN A 190 12.10 1.48 -17.40
N SER A 191 13.00 2.46 -17.48
CA SER A 191 13.52 2.97 -18.74
C SER A 191 14.95 3.47 -18.57
N THR A 192 15.85 2.97 -19.42
CA THR A 192 17.24 3.46 -19.48
C THR A 192 17.28 4.75 -20.29
N GLN A 193 17.90 5.80 -19.74
CA GLN A 193 18.07 7.10 -20.39
C GLN A 193 19.57 7.44 -20.42
N ALA A 194 20.06 7.98 -21.54
CA ALA A 194 21.46 8.36 -21.70
C ALA A 194 21.65 9.87 -21.60
N LEU A 195 22.68 10.32 -20.89
CA LEU A 195 23.10 11.73 -20.87
C LEU A 195 24.01 12.10 -22.07
N GLY A 196 24.39 11.13 -22.89
CA GLY A 196 25.33 11.33 -24.01
C GLY A 196 26.69 11.84 -23.51
N ALA A 197 27.26 12.81 -24.22
CA ALA A 197 28.51 13.48 -23.83
C ALA A 197 28.29 14.72 -22.94
N SER A 198 27.11 14.89 -22.34
CA SER A 198 26.70 16.07 -21.56
C SER A 198 26.52 15.73 -20.07
N THR A 199 26.62 16.73 -19.19
CA THR A 199 26.28 16.63 -17.76
C THR A 199 24.83 17.01 -17.45
N THR A 200 24.09 17.46 -18.46
CA THR A 200 22.65 17.79 -18.37
C THR A 200 21.90 17.13 -19.53
N GLY A 201 20.67 16.68 -19.28
CA GLY A 201 19.83 16.04 -20.28
C GLY A 201 18.37 15.95 -19.84
N ALA A 202 17.52 15.40 -20.71
CA ALA A 202 16.11 15.17 -20.45
C ALA A 202 15.73 13.74 -20.86
N ALA A 203 14.72 13.17 -20.21
CA ALA A 203 14.14 11.92 -20.66
C ALA A 203 13.48 12.12 -22.04
N ALA A 204 13.56 11.10 -22.90
CA ALA A 204 13.00 11.19 -24.26
C ALA A 204 11.49 11.46 -24.28
N ALA A 205 10.75 11.00 -23.27
CA ALA A 205 9.33 11.26 -23.07
C ALA A 205 8.95 11.09 -21.57
N PRO A 206 7.82 11.67 -21.13
CA PRO A 206 7.26 11.39 -19.79
C PRO A 206 6.94 9.90 -19.63
N LEU A 207 7.36 9.30 -18.51
CA LEU A 207 7.07 7.89 -18.18
C LEU A 207 5.64 7.68 -17.68
N ILE A 208 4.99 8.74 -17.20
CA ILE A 208 3.60 8.77 -16.73
C ILE A 208 2.93 9.94 -17.45
N LYS A 209 1.72 9.71 -17.97
CA LYS A 209 0.87 10.70 -18.65
C LYS A 209 -0.31 11.04 -17.77
#